data_AF-A0A1Q8Q991-F1
#
_entry.id   AF-A0A1Q8Q991-F1
#
_cell.length_a   1.000
_cell.length_b   1.000
_cell.length_c   1.000
_cell.angle_alpha   90.00
_cell.angle_beta   90.00
_cell.angle_gamma   90.00
#
_symmetry.space_group_name_H-M   'P 1'
#
loop_
_entity.id
_entity.type
_entity.pdbx_description
1 polymer ?
#
loop_
_entity_poly.entity_id
_entity_poly.type
_entity_poly.pdbx_seq_one_letter_code
_entity_poly.pdbx_strand_id
1 'polypeptide(L)' 'MTAREPVTIIYMGKNENMTERTVLVKYVSPGMIRAFCLNRQKMRTFRVDRILAAVPARK' A
#
# COMPACT_ATOMS: atom_id res chain seq x y z
N MET A 1 8.04 16.74 12.01
CA MET A 1 7.61 15.93 10.85
C MET A 1 7.38 14.51 11.33
N THR A 2 6.16 13.99 11.28
CA THR A 2 5.87 12.62 11.76
C THR A 2 6.47 11.62 10.79
N ALA A 3 7.36 10.74 11.27
CA ALA A 3 7.91 9.66 10.46
C ALA A 3 6.76 8.75 10.01
N ARG A 4 6.65 8.49 8.70
CA ARG A 4 5.65 7.56 8.17
C ARG A 4 6.29 6.18 8.08
N GLU A 5 5.83 5.29 8.94
CA GLU A 5 6.28 3.90 8.96
C GLU A 5 5.77 3.16 7.71
N PRO A 6 6.55 2.18 7.19
CA PRO A 6 6.07 1.34 6.11
C PRO A 6 4.90 0.48 6.59
N VAL A 7 3.95 0.23 5.69
CA VAL A 7 2.78 -0.61 5.92
C VAL A 7 2.83 -1.78 4.95
N THR A 8 2.68 -3.00 5.45
CA THR A 8 2.48 -4.18 4.60
C THR A 8 0.98 -4.36 4.35
N ILE A 9 0.60 -4.39 3.08
CA ILE A 9 -0.77 -4.58 2.62
C ILE A 9 -0.89 -5.88 1.83
N ILE A 10 -2.03 -6.53 1.99
CA ILE A 10 -2.49 -7.58 1.06
C ILE A 10 -3.41 -6.90 0.04
N TYR A 11 -2.99 -6.86 -1.22
CA TYR A 11 -3.68 -6.11 -2.28
C TYR A 11 -4.22 -7.03 -3.37
N MET A 12 -5.50 -6.87 -3.69
CA MET A 12 -6.19 -7.60 -4.75
C MET A 12 -5.97 -6.92 -6.10
N GLY A 13 -5.19 -7.56 -6.98
CA GLY A 13 -4.97 -7.13 -8.35
C GLY A 13 -6.24 -7.17 -9.21
N LYS A 14 -6.17 -6.64 -10.45
CA LYS A 14 -7.34 -6.62 -11.36
C LYS A 14 -7.83 -8.03 -11.75
N ASN A 15 -6.90 -8.97 -11.90
CA ASN A 15 -7.20 -10.36 -12.28
C ASN A 15 -7.29 -11.26 -11.04
N GLU A 16 -7.78 -10.73 -9.91
CA GLU A 16 -7.90 -11.45 -8.62
C GLU A 16 -6.57 -12.00 -8.05
N ASN A 17 -5.44 -11.61 -8.63
CA ASN A 17 -4.12 -11.95 -8.11
C ASN A 17 -3.84 -11.18 -6.83
N MET A 18 -3.83 -11.89 -5.70
CA MET A 18 -3.46 -11.34 -4.41
C MET A 18 -1.95 -11.11 -4.34
N THR A 19 -1.55 -9.97 -3.77
CA THR A 19 -0.13 -9.61 -3.65
C THR A 19 0.15 -8.99 -2.29
N GLU A 20 1.19 -9.45 -1.63
CA GLU A 20 1.76 -8.75 -0.47
C GLU A 20 2.64 -7.60 -0.95
N ARG A 21 2.47 -6.42 -0.35
CA ARG A 21 3.24 -5.22 -0.71
C ARG A 21 3.58 -4.41 0.52
N THR A 22 4.82 -3.97 0.64
CA THR A 22 5.23 -2.98 1.64
C THR A 22 5.25 -1.61 0.98
N VAL A 23 4.55 -0.65 1.56
CA VAL A 23 4.33 0.67 0.99
C VAL A 23 4.60 1.78 2.01
N LEU A 24 5.18 2.88 1.54
CA LEU A 24 5.28 4.14 2.29
C LEU A 24 4.17 5.08 1.81
N VAL A 25 3.11 5.22 2.61
CA VAL A 25 1.97 6.08 2.26
C VAL A 25 2.42 7.54 2.21
N LYS A 26 2.16 8.22 1.09
CA LYS A 26 2.53 9.63 0.90
C LYS A 26 1.31 10.55 0.91
N TYR A 27 0.21 10.11 0.33
CA TYR A 27 -1.05 10.84 0.29
C TYR A 27 -2.23 9.89 0.47
N VAL A 28 -3.26 10.37 1.16
CA VAL A 28 -4.54 9.69 1.33
C VAL A 28 -5.60 10.57 0.68
N SER A 29 -6.48 9.96 -0.10
CA SER A 29 -7.61 10.61 -0.74
C SER A 29 -8.85 9.72 -0.59
N PRO A 30 -10.07 10.22 -0.82
CA PRO A 30 -11.27 9.39 -0.74
C PRO A 30 -11.12 8.13 -1.61
N GLY A 31 -11.18 6.95 -0.98
CA GLY A 31 -11.10 5.64 -1.62
C GLY A 31 -9.73 5.23 -2.17
N MET A 32 -8.67 6.05 -2.04
CA MET A 32 -7.35 5.74 -2.61
C MET A 32 -6.20 6.22 -1.72
N ILE A 33 -5.09 5.48 -1.76
CA ILE A 33 -3.80 5.93 -1.23
C ILE A 33 -2.78 6.02 -2.36
N ARG A 34 -1.94 7.05 -2.31
CA ARG A 34 -0.75 7.17 -3.17
C ARG A 34 0.48 6.91 -2.31
N ALA A 35 1.20 5.85 -2.64
CA ALA A 35 2.28 5.33 -1.82
C ALA A 35 3.48 4.91 -2.67
N PHE A 36 4.68 5.00 -2.09
CA PHE A 36 5.87 4.41 -2.70
C PHE A 36 5.90 2.92 -2.37
N CYS A 37 5.81 2.07 -3.40
CA CYS A 37 5.85 0.62 -3.23
C CYS A 37 7.31 0.15 -3.19
N LEU A 38 7.75 -0.36 -2.05
CA LEU A 38 9.13 -0.79 -1.82
C LEU A 38 9.48 -1.98 -2.71
N ASN A 39 8.57 -2.95 -2.88
CA ASN A 39 8.79 -4.12 -3.73
C ASN A 39 9.00 -3.78 -5.21
N ARG A 40 8.54 -2.61 -5.66
CA ARG A 40 8.61 -2.18 -7.07
C ARG A 40 9.44 -0.93 -7.28
N GLN A 41 9.96 -0.34 -6.20
CA GLN A 41 10.70 0.92 -6.17
C GLN A 41 10.05 2.06 -6.98
N LYS A 42 8.73 2.20 -6.89
CA LYS A 42 7.99 3.25 -7.61
C LYS A 42 6.73 3.72 -6.89
N MET A 43 6.31 4.94 -7.21
CA MET A 43 5.03 5.50 -6.78
C MET A 43 3.87 4.75 -7.45
N ARG A 44 2.87 4.37 -6.65
CA ARG A 44 1.62 3.73 -7.13
C ARG A 44 0.42 4.25 -6.35
N THR A 45 -0.72 4.21 -7.01
CA THR A 45 -2.04 4.41 -6.39
C THR A 45 -2.64 3.05 -6.08
N PHE A 46 -3.12 2.87 -4.85
CA PHE A 46 -3.85 1.70 -4.41
C PHE A 46 -5.26 2.13 -4.04
N ARG A 47 -6.26 1.41 -4.55
CA ARG A 47 -7.64 1.63 -4.11
C ARG A 47 -7.86 0.95 -2.76
N VAL A 48 -8.52 1.64 -1.84
CA VAL A 48 -8.75 1.13 -0.48
C VAL A 48 -9.66 -0.10 -0.49
N ASP A 49 -10.66 -0.12 -1.36
CA ASP A 49 -11.59 -1.26 -1.54
C ASP A 49 -10.91 -2.54 -2.08
N ARG A 50 -9.65 -2.46 -2.50
CA ARG A 50 -8.84 -3.61 -2.94
C ARG A 50 -7.72 -3.96 -1.96
N ILE A 51 -7.66 -3.30 -0.81
CA ILE A 51 -6.76 -3.65 0.30
C ILE A 51 -7.52 -4.61 1.21
N LEU A 52 -7.10 -5.88 1.22
CA LEU A 52 -7.76 -6.94 2.01
C LEU A 52 -7.26 -6.96 3.46
N ALA A 53 -6.02 -6.53 3.68
CA ALA A 53 -5.42 -6.37 5.00
C ALA A 53 -4.34 -5.29 4.95
N ALA A 54 -4.11 -4.62 6.07
CA ALA A 54 -3.03 -3.66 6.25
C ALA A 54 -2.48 -3.75 7.68
N VAL A 55 -1.17 -3.93 7.82
CA VAL A 55 -0.47 -4.02 9.10
C VAL A 55 0.80 -3.18 9.06
N PRO A 56 1.31 -2.67 10.20
CA PRO A 56 2.66 -2.13 10.27
C PRO A 56 3.66 -3.12 9.66
N ALA A 57 4.57 -2.64 8.82
CA ALA A 57 5.61 -3.50 8.28
C ALA A 57 6.46 -4.04 9.43
N ARG A 58 6.66 -5.36 9.46
CA ARG A 58 7.57 -5.98 10.42
C ARG A 58 8.98 -5.45 10.18
N LYS A 59 9.72 -5.18 11.27
CA LYS A 59 11.17 -4.91 11.20
C LYS A 59 11.91 -6.17 10.78
#